data_AF-A0A9D9CUI8-F1
#
_entry.id   AF-A0A9D9CUI8-F1
#
_cell.length_a   1.000
_cell.length_b   1.000
_cell.length_c   1.000
_cell.angle_alpha   90.00
_cell.angle_beta   90.00
_cell.angle_gamma   90.00
#
_symmetry.space_group_name_H-M   'P 1'
#
loop_
_entity.id
_entity.type
_entity.pdbx_description
1 polymer ?
#
loop_
_entity_poly.entity_id
_entity_poly.type
_entity_poly.pdbx_seq_one_letter_code
_entity_poly.pdbx_strand_id
1 'polypeptide(L)'
;VQLGGGTDIGKALSYCESLIQTPSDTCVLCVTDLCEGGYPHSLLNTAQNIMTSGAKLSFLTALDECANPVYDKNMGQLLADMGAFVGALTPDQLGDYIGRIFS
;
A
#
# COMPACT_ATOMS: atom_id res chain seq x y z
N VAL A 1 -1.33 0.30 24.60
CA VAL A 1 -0.42 1.23 23.89
C VAL A 1 -1.30 2.19 23.12
N GLN A 2 -1.43 3.44 23.56
CA GLN A 2 -2.13 4.46 22.78
C GLN A 2 -1.14 4.89 21.69
N LEU A 3 -1.26 4.32 20.48
CA LEU A 3 -0.45 4.70 19.30
C LEU A 3 -0.91 6.06 18.74
N GLY A 4 -1.34 7.00 19.60
CA GLY A 4 -1.91 8.28 19.19
C GLY A 4 -1.00 9.03 18.22
N GLY A 5 -1.59 9.72 17.23
CA GLY A 5 -0.84 10.57 16.29
C GLY A 5 -1.32 10.60 14.84
N GLY A 6 -2.45 9.97 14.51
CA GLY A 6 -2.88 9.82 13.11
C GLY A 6 -2.14 8.70 12.39
N THR A 7 -2.59 8.37 11.18
CA THR A 7 -2.01 7.29 10.37
C THR A 7 -1.01 7.90 9.38
N ASP A 8 0.29 7.89 9.68
CA ASP A 8 1.33 8.36 8.75
C ASP A 8 1.82 7.21 7.86
N ILE A 9 1.13 6.99 6.73
CA ILE A 9 1.40 5.87 5.82
C ILE A 9 2.71 6.12 5.08
N GLY A 10 2.94 7.36 4.64
CA GLY A 10 4.16 7.78 3.96
C GLY A 10 5.42 7.49 4.78
N LYS A 11 5.42 7.79 6.07
CA LYS A 11 6.55 7.48 6.96
C LYS A 11 6.77 5.97 7.10
N ALA A 12 5.70 5.19 7.22
CA ALA A 12 5.80 3.73 7.27
C ALA A 12 6.41 3.15 5.99
N LEU A 13 5.94 3.61 4.82
CA LEU A 13 6.51 3.19 3.54
C LEU A 13 7.98 3.63 3.38
N SER A 14 8.35 4.81 3.85
CA SER A 14 9.74 5.28 3.75
C SER A 14 10.68 4.44 4.60
N TYR A 15 10.20 3.97 5.75
CA TYR A 15 10.91 2.98 6.53
C TYR A 15 11.04 1.66 5.78
N CYS A 16 9.95 1.14 5.18
CA CYS A 16 9.99 -0.07 4.37
C CYS A 16 10.95 0.05 3.18
N GLU A 17 10.94 1.17 2.46
CA GLU A 17 11.86 1.51 1.36
C GLU A 17 13.32 1.34 1.81
N SER A 18 13.67 1.82 3.01
CA SER A 18 15.03 1.70 3.55
C SER A 18 15.46 0.26 3.86
N LEU A 19 14.51 -0.67 3.98
CA LEU A 19 14.77 -2.09 4.26
C LEU A 19 14.88 -2.93 2.97
N ILE A 20 14.54 -2.37 1.80
CA ILE A 20 14.61 -3.07 0.52
C ILE A 20 16.07 -3.26 0.11
N GLN A 21 16.52 -4.52 0.04
CA GLN A 21 17.89 -4.87 -0.40
C GLN A 21 17.94 -5.38 -1.84
N THR A 22 16.96 -6.18 -2.24
CA THR A 22 16.87 -6.76 -3.59
C THR A 22 15.49 -6.45 -4.16
N PRO A 23 15.31 -5.26 -4.79
CA PRO A 23 13.99 -4.80 -5.21
C PRO A 23 13.23 -5.78 -6.11
N SER A 24 13.90 -6.42 -7.07
CA SER A 24 13.27 -7.38 -8.00
C SER A 24 12.55 -8.54 -7.30
N ASP A 25 13.02 -8.91 -6.11
CA ASP A 25 12.55 -10.06 -5.34
C ASP A 25 11.78 -9.61 -4.09
N THR A 26 11.44 -8.32 -4.00
CA THR A 26 10.77 -7.71 -2.85
C THR A 26 9.35 -7.29 -3.20
N CYS A 27 8.40 -7.64 -2.33
CA CYS A 27 7.05 -7.10 -2.34
C CYS A 27 6.72 -6.42 -1.01
N VAL A 28 6.14 -5.23 -1.10
CA VAL A 28 5.61 -4.44 0.02
C VAL A 28 4.07 -4.46 -0.08
N LEU A 29 3.42 -5.07 0.90
CA LEU A 29 1.97 -5.01 1.05
C LEU A 29 1.61 -4.08 2.20
N CYS A 30 0.94 -2.98 1.87
CA CYS A 30 0.44 -1.99 2.84
C CYS A 30 -1.05 -2.24 3.09
N VAL A 31 -1.42 -2.63 4.31
CA VAL A 31 -2.83 -2.82 4.70
C VAL A 31 -3.33 -1.55 5.37
N THR A 32 -4.25 -0.84 4.74
CA THR A 32 -4.68 0.50 5.18
C THR A 32 -6.01 0.90 4.54
N ASP A 33 -6.78 1.74 5.25
CA ASP A 33 -7.93 2.47 4.71
C ASP A 33 -7.52 3.71 3.88
N LEU A 34 -6.22 3.89 3.59
CA LEU A 34 -5.65 4.99 2.81
C LEU A 34 -5.94 6.39 3.37
N CYS A 35 -6.42 6.49 4.60
CA CYS A 35 -6.60 7.76 5.30
C CYS A 35 -5.23 8.26 5.79
N GLU A 36 -4.49 8.93 4.92
CA GLU A 36 -3.19 9.53 5.23
C GLU A 36 -3.34 10.73 6.18
N GLY A 37 -2.71 10.64 7.35
CA GLY A 37 -2.65 11.70 8.36
C GLY A 37 -1.39 12.56 8.28
N GLY A 38 -0.37 12.09 7.54
CA GLY A 38 0.83 12.83 7.18
C GLY A 38 0.64 13.67 5.90
N TYR A 39 1.75 14.00 5.25
CA TYR A 39 1.71 14.76 3.99
C TYR A 39 1.47 13.81 2.79
N PRO A 40 0.36 13.95 2.03
CA PRO A 40 0.04 13.09 0.89
C PRO A 40 1.16 12.95 -0.14
N HIS A 41 1.89 14.04 -0.38
CA HIS A 41 3.00 14.04 -1.34
C HIS A 41 4.16 13.15 -0.91
N SER A 42 4.40 13.00 0.39
CA SER A 42 5.42 12.09 0.91
C SER A 42 5.04 10.63 0.63
N LEU A 43 3.78 10.26 0.86
CA LEU A 43 3.25 8.94 0.53
C LEU A 43 3.40 8.64 -0.97
N LEU A 44 2.94 9.54 -1.83
CA LEU A 44 3.00 9.35 -3.28
C LEU A 44 4.44 9.25 -3.79
N ASN A 45 5.35 10.10 -3.32
CA ASN A 45 6.76 10.05 -3.72
C ASN A 45 7.44 8.74 -3.30
N THR A 46 7.26 8.33 -2.04
CA THR A 46 7.84 7.06 -1.56
C THR A 46 7.24 5.87 -2.29
N ALA A 47 5.92 5.85 -2.52
CA ALA A 47 5.29 4.80 -3.30
C ALA A 47 5.87 4.73 -4.72
N GLN A 48 6.06 5.89 -5.37
CA GLN A 48 6.68 5.96 -6.68
C GLN A 48 8.11 5.42 -6.67
N ASN A 49 8.94 5.79 -5.69
CA ASN A 49 10.31 5.31 -5.56
C ASN A 49 10.39 3.78 -5.37
N ILE A 50 9.55 3.23 -4.49
CA ILE A 50 9.48 1.78 -4.29
C ILE A 50 9.16 1.09 -5.62
N MET A 51 8.16 1.57 -6.36
CA MET A 51 7.78 0.98 -7.64
C MET A 51 8.86 1.13 -8.72
N THR A 52 9.50 2.29 -8.84
CA THR A 52 10.57 2.51 -9.83
C THR A 52 11.85 1.76 -9.49
N SER A 53 12.07 1.41 -8.21
CA SER A 53 13.19 0.55 -7.81
C SER A 53 13.09 -0.88 -8.37
N GLY A 54 11.90 -1.30 -8.80
CA GLY A 54 11.60 -2.66 -9.26
C GLY A 54 10.87 -3.51 -8.21
N ALA A 55 10.73 -3.02 -6.98
CA ALA A 55 9.92 -3.67 -5.95
C ALA A 55 8.43 -3.58 -6.27
N LYS A 56 7.69 -4.61 -5.83
CA LYS A 56 6.24 -4.71 -6.04
C LYS A 56 5.53 -4.03 -4.87
N LEU A 57 4.74 -2.98 -5.14
CA LEU A 57 3.97 -2.28 -4.11
C LEU A 57 2.47 -2.54 -4.27
N SER A 58 1.77 -2.86 -3.19
CA SER A 58 0.33 -3.10 -3.19
C SER A 58 -0.32 -2.55 -1.94
N PHE A 59 -1.50 -1.95 -2.09
CA PHE A 59 -2.33 -1.44 -1.01
C PHE A 59 -3.57 -2.31 -0.88
N LEU A 60 -3.70 -2.97 0.27
CA LEU A 60 -4.87 -3.76 0.62
C LEU A 60 -5.81 -2.91 1.45
N THR A 61 -6.94 -2.55 0.84
CA THR A 61 -7.96 -1.74 1.51
C THR A 61 -8.98 -2.62 2.21
N ALA A 62 -9.51 -2.13 3.33
CA ALA A 62 -10.63 -2.77 4.00
C ALA A 62 -11.93 -2.50 3.20
N LEU A 63 -12.76 -3.54 3.07
CA LEU A 63 -14.17 -3.41 2.71
C LEU A 63 -14.99 -3.45 4.00
N ASP A 64 -16.09 -2.71 4.06
CA ASP A 64 -17.07 -2.92 5.11
C ASP A 64 -17.87 -4.23 4.90
N GLU A 65 -18.69 -4.59 5.88
CA GLU A 65 -19.56 -5.80 5.85
C GLU A 65 -20.54 -5.82 4.67
N CYS A 66 -20.77 -4.68 4.02
CA CYS A 66 -21.62 -4.50 2.85
C CYS A 66 -20.83 -4.41 1.54
N ALA A 67 -19.53 -4.70 1.55
CA ALA A 67 -18.61 -4.55 0.42
C ALA A 67 -18.49 -3.11 -0.12
N ASN A 68 -18.87 -2.10 0.66
CA ASN A 68 -18.56 -0.73 0.30
C ASN A 68 -17.09 -0.44 0.65
N PRO A 69 -16.37 0.23 -0.26
CA PRO A 69 -15.03 0.67 0.02
C PRO A 69 -15.03 1.76 1.09
N VAL A 70 -14.54 1.42 2.29
CA VAL A 70 -14.25 2.36 3.39
C VAL A 70 -12.76 2.66 3.36
N TYR A 71 -12.37 3.47 2.39
CA TYR A 71 -11.02 4.00 2.25
C TYR A 71 -11.04 5.35 1.53
N ASP A 72 -9.95 6.13 1.61
CA ASP A 72 -9.81 7.36 0.82
C ASP A 72 -9.69 7.02 -0.67
N LYS A 73 -10.81 7.15 -1.40
CA LYS A 73 -10.90 6.83 -2.82
C LYS A 73 -10.02 7.71 -3.69
N ASN A 74 -9.79 8.96 -3.31
CA ASN A 74 -8.96 9.87 -4.08
C ASN A 74 -7.49 9.43 -3.97
N MET A 75 -7.03 9.13 -2.76
CA MET A 75 -5.70 8.58 -2.53
C MET A 75 -5.52 7.24 -3.25
N GLY A 76 -6.51 6.36 -3.14
CA GLY A 76 -6.50 5.07 -3.84
C GLY A 76 -6.41 5.20 -5.36
N GLN A 77 -7.15 6.14 -5.96
CA GLN A 77 -7.07 6.39 -7.39
C GLN A 77 -5.69 6.91 -7.81
N LEU A 78 -5.11 7.86 -7.06
CA LEU A 78 -3.77 8.38 -7.34
C LEU A 78 -2.70 7.29 -7.31
N LEU A 79 -2.75 6.41 -6.31
CA LEU A 79 -1.83 5.28 -6.19
C LEU A 79 -2.02 4.26 -7.32
N ALA A 80 -3.27 4.00 -7.72
CA ALA A 80 -3.59 3.14 -8.85
C ALA A 80 -3.11 3.72 -10.18
N ASP A 81 -3.26 5.02 -10.39
CA ASP A 81 -2.79 5.74 -11.59
C ASP A 81 -1.27 5.68 -11.74
N MET A 82 -0.54 5.59 -10.61
CA MET A 82 0.92 5.38 -10.58
C MET A 82 1.33 3.91 -10.86
N GLY A 83 0.38 2.98 -10.94
CA GLY A 83 0.62 1.56 -11.21
C GLY A 83 0.66 0.66 -9.97
N ALA A 84 0.36 1.17 -8.77
CA ALA A 84 0.21 0.33 -7.60
C ALA A 84 -1.10 -0.48 -7.68
N PHE A 85 -1.09 -1.72 -7.20
CA PHE A 85 -2.36 -2.41 -6.96
C PHE A 85 -3.05 -1.78 -5.75
N VAL A 86 -4.32 -1.39 -5.91
CA VAL A 86 -5.17 -0.90 -4.82
C VAL A 86 -6.47 -1.68 -4.85
N GLY A 87 -6.74 -2.43 -3.79
CA GLY A 87 -7.97 -3.20 -3.73
C GLY A 87 -8.07 -4.05 -2.47
N ALA A 88 -9.27 -4.55 -2.24
CA ALA A 88 -9.52 -5.45 -1.13
C ALA A 88 -9.40 -6.91 -1.57
N LEU A 89 -8.77 -7.72 -0.72
CA LEU A 89 -8.63 -9.15 -0.91
C LEU A 89 -9.13 -9.86 0.35
N THR A 90 -9.93 -10.90 0.16
CA THR A 90 -10.16 -11.88 1.22
C THR A 90 -8.86 -12.63 1.55
N PRO A 91 -8.74 -13.28 2.72
CA PRO A 91 -7.55 -14.06 3.06
C PRO A 91 -7.13 -15.09 2.00
N ASP A 92 -8.10 -15.77 1.38
CA ASP A 92 -7.82 -16.73 0.31
C ASP A 92 -7.28 -16.04 -0.95
N GLN A 93 -7.91 -14.93 -1.36
CA GLN A 93 -7.46 -14.15 -2.52
C GLN A 93 -6.08 -13.53 -2.33
N LEU A 94 -5.71 -13.21 -1.08
CA LEU A 94 -4.38 -12.70 -0.76
C LEU A 94 -3.29 -13.74 -1.03
N GLY A 95 -3.53 -15.00 -0.67
CA GLY A 95 -2.59 -16.10 -0.96
C GLY A 95 -2.36 -16.26 -2.47
N ASP A 96 -3.45 -16.30 -3.24
CA ASP A 96 -3.40 -16.37 -4.70
C ASP A 96 -2.70 -15.15 -5.32
N TYR A 97 -2.97 -13.96 -4.78
CA TYR A 97 -2.38 -12.71 -5.25
C TYR A 97 -0.86 -12.69 -5.07
N ILE A 98 -0.37 -13.08 -3.90
CA ILE A 98 1.08 -13.18 -3.64
C ILE A 98 1.73 -14.17 -4.62
N GLY A 99 1.09 -15.31 -4.89
CA GLY A 99 1.58 -16.26 -5.89
C GLY A 99 1.72 -15.67 -7.30
N ARG A 100 0.80 -14.80 -7.71
CA ARG A 100 0.83 -14.11 -9.01
C ARG A 100 1.86 -12.98 -9.11
N ILE A 101 2.21 -12.33 -8.00
CA ILE A 101 3.18 -11.23 -8.00
C ILE A 101 4.60 -11.73 -8.34
N PHE A 102 4.92 -12.95 -7.92
CA PHE A 102 6.24 -13.56 -8.06
C PHE A 102 6.35 -14.61 -9.16
N SER A 103 5.26 -14.91 -9.86
CA SER A 103 5.23 -15.78 -11.05
C SER A 103 5.63 -15.02 -12.31
#